data_AF-A0A8J6C3V8-F1
#
_entry.id   AF-A0A8J6C3V8-F1
#
_cell.length_a   1.000
_cell.length_b   1.000
_cell.length_c   1.000
_cell.angle_alpha   90.00
_cell.angle_beta   90.00
_cell.angle_gamma   90.00
#
_symmetry.space_group_name_H-M   'P 1'
#
loop_
_entity.id
_entity.type
_entity.pdbx_description
1 polymer ?
#
loop_
_entity_poly.entity_id
_entity_poly.type
_entity_poly.pdbx_seq_one_letter_code
_entity_poly.pdbx_strand_id
1 'polypeptide(L)'
;MAEHVVVLGGGDRGAAPPRTIATASLPHPRSGEHSSYLLVDGAPYELQRVSAAGGGSGPGGAEGAADGSWLLAGPDSVQEDGSLLVASPIDPTFFVLSRLFAARAARAASTHGGRRERAGDEPARPLYEPLSDLLTNLDCPALCALAHAPGIGARLAPACDVNAKYADVLVRFDEAKALRWLRAKVAQIQARRPPLLVGDEARTHVVCAGTLDEHAPALRAGAGGAGTFAARPDASGAAPDAARAAREAVIGARAAVSDLSALALLAEYVRDDALQLVAQSYGLSVAQVRAEAAEPTPHAPPCLAPRVPREAAGETGPDEASCAAADAADAAAAAADAARAKVGSAPAGAAAGSARPFGTGNAPAAKKARVAPAIAALAKTDVRRMQPLTSFFAKK
;
A
#
# COMPACT_ATOMS: atom_id res chain seq x y z
N MET A 1 13.72 24.35 23.27
CA MET A 1 13.53 23.67 21.98
C MET A 1 13.53 22.19 22.26
N ALA A 2 12.67 21.39 21.64
CA ALA A 2 12.70 19.94 21.80
C ALA A 2 13.73 19.36 20.81
N GLU A 3 14.65 18.54 21.30
CA GLU A 3 15.60 17.80 20.46
C GLU A 3 15.07 16.37 20.27
N HIS A 4 15.32 15.75 19.12
CA HIS A 4 14.88 14.38 18.86
C HIS A 4 16.07 13.50 18.51
N VAL A 5 16.19 12.36 19.20
CA VAL A 5 17.20 11.35 18.88
C VAL A 5 16.63 10.43 17.80
N VAL A 6 17.19 10.48 16.60
CA VAL A 6 16.74 9.70 15.44
C VAL A 6 17.82 8.71 15.00
N VAL A 7 17.45 7.42 14.93
CA VAL A 7 18.26 6.37 14.29
C VAL A 7 17.75 6.15 12.88
N LEU A 8 18.56 6.52 11.89
CA LEU A 8 18.30 6.28 10.48
C LEU A 8 18.86 4.91 10.06
N GLY A 9 17.99 3.97 9.71
CA GLY A 9 18.39 2.66 9.21
C GLY A 9 18.97 2.75 7.79
N GLY A 10 20.20 2.30 7.59
CA GLY A 10 20.76 2.08 6.25
C GLY A 10 21.56 3.25 5.68
N GLY A 11 22.88 3.11 5.76
CA GLY A 11 23.83 3.88 4.97
C GLY A 11 25.23 3.72 5.53
N ASP A 12 26.13 3.15 4.72
CA ASP A 12 27.56 3.39 4.89
C ASP A 12 27.77 4.90 4.94
N ARG A 13 28.35 5.40 6.04
CA ARG A 13 28.71 6.83 6.23
C ARG A 13 29.85 7.28 5.30
N GLY A 14 30.08 6.58 4.19
CA GLY A 14 31.00 7.03 3.15
C GLY A 14 30.61 8.41 2.64
N ALA A 15 31.53 9.06 1.91
CA ALA A 15 31.39 10.40 1.35
C ALA A 15 30.28 10.47 0.27
N ALA A 16 29.04 10.22 0.67
CA ALA A 16 27.86 10.34 -0.15
C ALA A 16 27.50 11.83 -0.31
N PRO A 17 26.90 12.21 -1.44
CA PRO A 17 26.40 13.57 -1.64
C PRO A 17 25.43 13.99 -0.53
N PRO A 18 25.24 15.31 -0.32
CA PRO A 18 24.27 15.81 0.65
C PRO A 18 22.89 15.20 0.34
N ARG A 19 22.33 14.51 1.33
CA ARG A 19 20.99 13.93 1.24
C ARG A 19 19.94 14.98 1.55
N THR A 20 18.86 15.00 0.78
CA THR A 20 17.69 15.82 1.10
C THR A 20 16.86 15.06 2.11
N ILE A 21 16.70 15.63 3.31
CA ILE A 21 15.87 15.06 4.38
C ILE A 21 14.71 16.01 4.63
N ALA A 22 13.48 15.51 4.52
CA ALA A 22 12.27 16.23 4.87
C ALA A 22 11.38 15.39 5.77
N THR A 23 10.70 16.01 6.72
CA THR A 23 9.61 15.37 7.46
C THR A 23 8.32 15.51 6.66
N ALA A 24 7.48 14.47 6.67
CA ALA A 24 6.19 14.47 5.99
C ALA A 24 5.14 13.76 6.83
N SER A 25 3.92 14.29 6.80
CA SER A 25 2.73 13.59 7.31
C SER A 25 2.05 12.88 6.13
N LEU A 26 2.08 11.55 6.11
CA LEU A 26 1.47 10.73 5.06
C LEU A 26 0.38 9.83 5.67
N PRO A 27 -0.67 9.47 4.91
CA PRO A 27 -1.63 8.48 5.38
C PRO A 27 -0.98 7.10 5.49
N HIS A 28 -1.15 6.47 6.64
CA HIS A 28 -0.66 5.14 6.93
C HIS A 28 -1.34 4.12 5.99
N PRO A 29 -0.58 3.23 5.31
CA PRO A 29 -1.15 2.33 4.30
C PRO A 29 -2.31 1.46 4.77
N ARG A 30 -2.31 1.01 6.03
CA ARG A 30 -3.39 0.19 6.60
C ARG A 30 -4.61 1.01 7.00
N SER A 31 -4.43 2.02 7.84
CA SER A 31 -5.54 2.73 8.51
C SER A 31 -6.02 3.95 7.72
N GLY A 32 -5.18 4.51 6.85
CA GLY A 32 -5.43 5.80 6.21
C GLY A 32 -5.23 7.00 7.13
N GLU A 33 -5.02 6.78 8.43
CA GLU A 33 -4.71 7.84 9.40
C GLU A 33 -3.34 8.45 9.11
N HIS A 34 -3.19 9.75 9.36
CA HIS A 34 -1.89 10.39 9.18
C HIS A 34 -0.86 9.80 10.14
N SER A 35 0.37 9.64 9.65
CA SER A 35 1.54 9.19 10.42
C SER A 35 2.78 9.95 9.97
N SER A 36 3.79 10.02 10.84
CA SER A 36 5.02 10.75 10.58
C SER A 36 6.02 9.90 9.79
N TYR A 37 6.56 10.48 8.71
CA TYR A 37 7.58 9.87 7.87
C TYR A 37 8.76 10.81 7.67
N LEU A 38 9.94 10.26 7.44
CA LEU A 38 11.07 10.95 6.83
C LEU A 38 11.14 10.61 5.34
N LEU A 39 11.30 11.62 4.51
CA LEU A 39 11.64 11.49 3.09
C LEU A 39 13.14 11.74 2.96
N VAL A 40 13.90 10.68 2.66
CA VAL A 40 15.34 10.76 2.40
C VAL A 40 15.54 10.56 0.90
N ASP A 41 15.93 11.62 0.20
CA ASP A 41 16.07 11.63 -1.27
C ASP A 41 14.78 11.14 -1.97
N GLY A 42 13.62 11.51 -1.41
CA GLY A 42 12.30 11.10 -1.88
C GLY A 42 11.86 9.68 -1.51
N ALA A 43 12.74 8.88 -0.89
CA ALA A 43 12.37 7.56 -0.36
C ALA A 43 11.73 7.70 1.02
N PRO A 44 10.56 7.06 1.26
CA PRO A 44 9.88 7.16 2.54
C PRO A 44 10.50 6.23 3.60
N TYR A 45 10.62 6.75 4.81
CA TYR A 45 11.01 6.06 6.03
C TYR A 45 9.94 6.31 7.08
N GLU A 46 9.37 5.25 7.65
CA GLU A 46 8.43 5.35 8.76
C GLU A 46 9.17 5.73 10.03
N LEU A 47 8.67 6.74 10.75
CA LEU A 47 9.17 7.10 12.07
C LEU A 47 8.39 6.35 13.15
N GLN A 48 9.08 5.50 13.90
CA GLN A 48 8.54 4.78 15.05
C GLN A 48 9.17 5.31 16.32
N ARG A 49 8.37 5.57 17.35
CA ARG A 49 8.87 6.00 18.66
C ARG A 49 9.05 4.80 19.56
N VAL A 50 10.29 4.57 19.95
CA VAL A 50 10.66 3.63 20.99
C VAL A 50 10.85 4.46 22.25
N SER A 51 9.85 4.46 23.12
CA SER A 51 10.03 4.94 24.49
C SER A 51 10.59 3.80 25.33
N ALA A 52 11.51 4.11 26.24
CA ALA A 52 11.93 3.16 27.28
C ALA A 52 10.71 2.87 28.16
N ALA A 53 9.89 1.89 27.75
CA ALA A 53 8.72 1.51 28.50
C ALA A 53 9.22 0.80 29.76
N GLY A 54 9.21 1.50 30.90
CA GLY A 54 9.09 0.85 32.18
C GLY A 54 7.86 -0.05 32.10
N GLY A 55 8.07 -1.37 32.11
CA GLY A 55 7.03 -2.37 31.92
C GLY A 55 5.91 -2.17 32.94
N GLY A 56 4.76 -1.69 32.47
CA GLY A 56 3.66 -1.40 33.39
C GLY A 56 2.50 -0.62 32.78
N SER A 57 2.02 -0.99 31.59
CA SER A 57 0.66 -0.63 31.17
C SER A 57 -0.35 -1.47 31.97
N GLY A 58 -0.37 -1.29 33.28
CA GLY A 58 -1.44 -1.81 34.13
C GLY A 58 -2.74 -1.04 33.81
N PRO A 59 -3.90 -1.70 33.81
CA PRO A 59 -5.20 -1.07 33.55
C PRO A 59 -5.55 -0.16 34.74
N GLY A 60 -5.02 1.06 34.74
CA GLY A 60 -5.23 2.06 35.80
C GLY A 60 -4.02 2.94 36.10
N GLY A 61 -2.84 2.69 35.51
CA GLY A 61 -1.67 3.53 35.69
C GLY A 61 -1.77 4.78 34.83
N ALA A 62 -1.77 5.96 35.48
CA ALA A 62 -1.51 7.23 34.81
C ALA A 62 -0.33 7.06 33.85
N GLU A 63 -0.42 7.65 32.67
CA GLU A 63 0.58 7.66 31.61
C GLU A 63 1.95 7.98 32.24
N GLY A 64 2.67 6.93 32.65
CA GLY A 64 3.89 7.06 33.42
C GLY A 64 4.89 7.72 32.50
N ALA A 65 5.37 8.90 32.90
CA ALA A 65 6.47 9.55 32.21
C ALA A 65 7.56 8.51 31.95
N ALA A 66 8.05 8.42 30.71
CA ALA A 66 9.10 7.47 30.39
C ALA A 66 10.28 7.73 31.34
N ASP A 67 10.69 6.71 32.09
CA ASP A 67 11.80 6.78 33.05
C ASP A 67 13.16 6.78 32.31
N GLY A 68 13.38 7.76 31.44
CA GLY A 68 14.62 7.88 30.69
C GLY A 68 14.85 9.30 30.17
N SER A 69 16.13 9.68 30.09
CA SER A 69 16.57 10.91 29.44
C SER A 69 17.83 10.62 28.63
N TRP A 70 18.08 11.41 27.59
CA TRP A 70 19.33 11.33 26.82
C TRP A 70 20.26 12.46 27.24
N LEU A 71 21.52 12.10 27.52
CA LEU A 71 22.62 13.06 27.59
C LEU A 71 23.13 13.26 26.16
N LEU A 72 22.96 14.46 25.62
CA LEU A 72 23.36 14.79 24.26
C LEU A 72 24.79 15.33 24.23
N ALA A 73 25.39 15.42 23.04
CA ALA A 73 26.77 15.89 22.87
C ALA A 73 26.86 17.40 23.14
N GLY A 74 26.93 17.77 24.42
CA GLY A 74 27.08 19.12 24.92
C GLY A 74 27.11 19.06 26.46
N PRO A 75 27.87 19.94 27.13
CA PRO A 75 28.00 19.87 28.60
C PRO A 75 26.67 20.05 29.34
N ASP A 76 25.68 20.68 28.71
CA ASP A 76 24.42 21.09 29.35
C ASP A 76 23.16 20.71 28.54
N SER A 77 23.24 19.76 27.59
CA SER A 77 22.04 19.31 26.85
C SER A 77 21.53 17.95 27.33
N VAL A 78 20.33 17.97 27.91
CA VAL A 78 19.58 16.80 28.35
C VAL A 78 18.23 16.80 27.64
N GLN A 79 17.93 15.71 26.94
CA GLN A 79 16.61 15.48 26.34
C GLN A 79 15.78 14.63 27.31
N GLU A 80 14.78 15.26 27.93
CA GLU A 80 14.03 14.70 29.07
C GLU A 80 13.07 13.57 28.71
N ASP A 81 12.63 13.47 27.45
CA ASP A 81 11.57 12.51 27.09
C ASP A 81 12.07 11.07 26.93
N GLY A 82 13.39 10.87 26.93
CA GLY A 82 14.03 9.55 26.82
C GLY A 82 13.67 8.78 25.55
N SER A 83 13.02 9.42 24.58
CA SER A 83 12.44 8.70 23.46
C SER A 83 13.42 8.58 22.30
N LEU A 84 13.39 7.43 21.64
CA LEU A 84 14.21 7.13 20.48
C LEU A 84 13.30 7.02 19.26
N LEU A 85 13.52 7.86 18.26
CA LEU A 85 12.85 7.72 16.97
C LEU A 85 13.67 6.78 16.08
N VAL A 86 13.04 5.74 15.58
CA VAL A 86 13.63 4.82 14.60
C VAL A 86 13.00 5.12 13.25
N ALA A 87 13.82 5.48 12.28
CA ALA A 87 13.40 5.69 10.89
C ALA A 87 13.70 4.42 10.08
N SER A 88 12.64 3.64 9.80
CA SER A 88 12.74 2.39 9.07
C SER A 88 12.32 2.58 7.60
N PRO A 89 13.07 2.07 6.60
CA PRO A 89 12.66 2.20 5.20
C PRO A 89 11.33 1.49 4.96
N ILE A 90 10.36 2.18 4.34
CA ILE A 90 9.09 1.58 3.93
C ILE A 90 9.03 1.42 2.41
N ASP A 91 8.49 0.29 1.96
CA ASP A 91 8.29 0.05 0.52
C ASP A 91 7.16 0.96 0.01
N PRO A 92 7.42 1.88 -0.94
CA PRO A 92 6.39 2.81 -1.43
C PRO A 92 5.20 2.11 -2.08
N THR A 93 5.37 0.84 -2.48
CA THR A 93 4.30 -0.01 -3.03
C THR A 93 3.12 -0.15 -2.08
N PHE A 94 3.35 -0.11 -0.76
CA PHE A 94 2.26 -0.17 0.23
C PHE A 94 1.30 1.01 0.09
N PHE A 95 1.80 2.25 -0.07
CA PHE A 95 0.95 3.42 -0.26
C PHE A 95 0.12 3.30 -1.54
N VAL A 96 0.76 2.91 -2.65
CA VAL A 96 0.09 2.81 -3.96
C VAL A 96 -0.97 1.71 -3.95
N LEU A 97 -0.66 0.53 -3.40
CA LEU A 97 -1.64 -0.56 -3.29
C LEU A 97 -2.85 -0.14 -2.48
N SER A 98 -2.65 0.49 -1.31
CA SER A 98 -3.77 0.94 -0.47
C SER A 98 -4.73 1.89 -1.19
N ARG A 99 -4.23 2.71 -2.13
CA ARG A 99 -5.05 3.57 -2.98
C ARG A 99 -5.74 2.80 -4.09
N LEU A 100 -5.06 1.87 -4.74
CA LEU A 100 -5.67 1.01 -5.76
C LEU A 100 -6.81 0.15 -5.20
N PHE A 101 -6.66 -0.41 -3.99
CA PHE A 101 -7.74 -1.11 -3.30
C PHE A 101 -8.91 -0.17 -2.97
N ALA A 102 -8.63 1.03 -2.47
CA ALA A 102 -9.66 2.04 -2.21
C ALA A 102 -10.46 2.41 -3.47
N ALA A 103 -9.76 2.67 -4.58
CA ALA A 103 -10.36 3.04 -5.85
C ALA A 103 -11.21 1.90 -6.44
N ARG A 104 -10.75 0.65 -6.30
CA ARG A 104 -11.53 -0.54 -6.69
C ARG A 104 -12.82 -0.66 -5.87
N ALA A 105 -12.74 -0.50 -4.55
CA ALA A 105 -13.91 -0.56 -3.67
C ALA A 105 -14.92 0.54 -4.00
N ALA A 106 -14.45 1.77 -4.22
CA ALA A 106 -15.31 2.90 -4.61
C ALA A 106 -16.04 2.65 -5.95
N ARG A 107 -15.36 2.06 -6.94
CA ARG A 107 -15.98 1.68 -8.22
C ARG A 107 -17.04 0.60 -8.06
N ALA A 108 -16.74 -0.44 -7.27
CA ALA A 108 -17.69 -1.50 -6.97
C ALA A 108 -18.97 -0.95 -6.32
N ALA A 109 -18.83 0.01 -5.39
CA ALA A 109 -19.94 0.71 -4.76
C ALA A 109 -20.73 1.57 -5.77
N SER A 110 -20.06 2.31 -6.66
CA SER A 110 -20.72 3.17 -7.66
C SER A 110 -21.54 2.40 -8.70
N THR A 111 -21.16 1.16 -9.00
CA THR A 111 -21.80 0.33 -10.04
C THR A 111 -23.22 -0.11 -9.62
N HIS A 112 -23.54 -0.05 -8.32
CA HIS A 112 -24.88 -0.34 -7.81
C HIS A 112 -25.91 0.78 -8.11
N GLY A 113 -25.48 1.92 -8.67
CA GLY A 113 -26.31 3.11 -8.95
C GLY A 113 -27.22 3.07 -10.18
N GLY A 114 -27.48 1.91 -10.81
CA GLY A 114 -28.64 1.77 -11.71
C GLY A 114 -28.38 1.44 -13.18
N ARG A 115 -27.11 1.28 -13.61
CA ARG A 115 -26.83 0.71 -14.93
C ARG A 115 -26.72 -0.80 -14.77
N ARG A 116 -27.86 -1.51 -14.85
CA ARG A 116 -27.91 -2.99 -14.95
C ARG A 116 -26.86 -3.43 -15.98
N GLU A 117 -25.74 -3.96 -15.51
CA GLU A 117 -24.79 -4.67 -16.35
C GLU A 117 -25.61 -5.74 -17.07
N ARG A 118 -25.67 -5.65 -18.40
CA ARG A 118 -26.34 -6.67 -19.18
C ARG A 118 -25.57 -7.95 -18.92
N ALA A 119 -26.24 -8.96 -18.35
CA ALA A 119 -25.68 -10.27 -18.11
C ALA A 119 -25.03 -10.79 -19.41
N GLY A 120 -23.71 -10.66 -19.52
CA GLY A 120 -22.96 -10.93 -20.76
C GLY A 120 -21.81 -9.97 -21.05
N ASP A 121 -21.79 -8.76 -20.47
CA ASP A 121 -20.62 -7.90 -20.58
C ASP A 121 -19.52 -8.40 -19.63
N GLU A 122 -18.38 -8.79 -20.19
CA GLU A 122 -17.15 -9.12 -19.44
C GLU A 122 -16.83 -7.96 -18.48
N PRO A 123 -16.50 -8.22 -17.19
CA PRO A 123 -16.22 -7.16 -16.24
C PRO A 123 -15.18 -6.22 -16.84
N ALA A 124 -15.55 -4.94 -16.98
CA ALA A 124 -14.70 -3.96 -17.62
C ALA A 124 -13.32 -4.01 -16.96
N ARG A 125 -12.29 -4.31 -17.76
CA ARG A 125 -10.92 -4.37 -17.24
C ARG A 125 -10.61 -3.05 -16.54
N PRO A 126 -9.95 -3.08 -15.35
CA PRO A 126 -9.64 -1.85 -14.64
C PRO A 126 -8.86 -0.92 -15.57
N LEU A 127 -9.25 0.36 -15.57
CA LEU A 127 -8.58 1.36 -16.39
C LEU A 127 -7.20 1.67 -15.79
N TYR A 128 -6.25 2.01 -16.66
CA TYR A 128 -4.99 2.57 -16.22
C TYR A 128 -5.22 3.97 -15.65
N GLU A 129 -4.64 4.25 -14.49
CA GLU A 129 -4.72 5.54 -13.81
C GLU A 129 -3.33 6.18 -13.77
N PRO A 130 -3.21 7.49 -14.03
CA PRO A 130 -1.97 8.22 -13.76
C PRO A 130 -1.60 8.11 -12.27
N LEU A 131 -0.36 7.76 -11.97
CA LEU A 131 0.12 7.61 -10.60
C LEU A 131 0.05 8.94 -9.85
N SER A 132 0.26 10.08 -10.52
CA SER A 132 0.05 11.39 -9.92
C SER A 132 -1.39 11.52 -9.43
N ASP A 133 -2.38 11.23 -10.28
CA ASP A 133 -3.80 11.40 -9.97
C ASP A 133 -4.23 10.48 -8.81
N LEU A 134 -3.71 9.25 -8.79
CA LEU A 134 -3.97 8.29 -7.71
C LEU A 134 -3.51 8.80 -6.34
N LEU A 135 -2.38 9.53 -6.30
CA LEU A 135 -1.73 10.02 -5.08
C LEU A 135 -2.09 11.48 -4.72
N THR A 136 -2.68 12.26 -5.63
CA THR A 136 -3.03 13.68 -5.38
C THR A 136 -4.31 13.87 -4.58
N ASN A 137 -5.21 12.87 -4.57
CA ASN A 137 -6.56 12.95 -3.97
C ASN A 137 -6.60 12.86 -2.42
N LEU A 138 -5.64 13.43 -1.70
CA LEU A 138 -5.43 13.14 -0.27
C LEU A 138 -5.05 14.31 0.64
N ASP A 139 -5.16 15.56 0.18
CA ASP A 139 -4.72 16.74 0.95
C ASP A 139 -3.26 16.62 1.46
N CYS A 140 -2.47 15.77 0.80
CA CYS A 140 -1.13 15.38 1.22
C CYS A 140 -0.15 15.56 0.04
N PRO A 141 0.40 16.78 -0.16
CA PRO A 141 1.34 17.08 -1.24
C PRO A 141 2.59 16.19 -1.22
N ALA A 142 3.01 15.77 -0.03
CA ALA A 142 4.16 14.89 0.14
C ALA A 142 3.97 13.50 -0.49
N LEU A 143 2.72 13.02 -0.61
CA LEU A 143 2.44 11.77 -1.32
C LEU A 143 2.63 11.91 -2.82
N CYS A 144 2.41 13.10 -3.39
CA CYS A 144 2.69 13.38 -4.80
C CYS A 144 4.20 13.30 -5.12
N ALA A 145 5.07 13.59 -4.16
CA ALA A 145 6.51 13.42 -4.33
C ALA A 145 6.89 11.94 -4.56
N LEU A 146 6.15 10.99 -3.97
CA LEU A 146 6.36 9.56 -4.20
C LEU A 146 6.06 9.13 -5.64
N ALA A 147 5.10 9.78 -6.31
CA ALA A 147 4.79 9.52 -7.73
C ALA A 147 5.99 9.79 -8.64
N HIS A 148 6.87 10.71 -8.23
CA HIS A 148 8.04 11.15 -8.98
C HIS A 148 9.33 10.52 -8.46
N ALA A 149 9.25 9.61 -7.48
CA ALA A 149 10.43 8.98 -6.91
C ALA A 149 11.19 8.16 -7.99
N PRO A 150 12.52 8.29 -8.08
CA PRO A 150 13.31 7.57 -9.08
C PRO A 150 13.08 6.06 -9.01
N GLY A 151 12.72 5.47 -10.16
CA GLY A 151 12.48 4.03 -10.28
C GLY A 151 11.17 3.53 -9.65
N ILE A 152 10.23 4.41 -9.29
CA ILE A 152 8.93 4.00 -8.71
C ILE A 152 8.19 2.98 -9.60
N GLY A 153 8.18 3.18 -10.92
CA GLY A 153 7.54 2.23 -11.85
C GLY A 153 8.14 0.82 -11.79
N ALA A 154 9.46 0.70 -11.64
CA ALA A 154 10.12 -0.59 -11.48
C ALA A 154 9.80 -1.25 -10.13
N ARG A 155 9.64 -0.45 -9.07
CA ARG A 155 9.23 -0.93 -7.73
C ARG A 155 7.77 -1.43 -7.72
N LEU A 156 6.89 -0.80 -8.49
CA LEU A 156 5.47 -1.16 -8.59
C LEU A 156 5.19 -2.35 -9.52
N ALA A 157 6.03 -2.59 -10.53
CA ALA A 157 5.84 -3.65 -11.53
C ALA A 157 5.60 -5.08 -10.97
N PRO A 158 6.17 -5.49 -9.83
CA PRO A 158 5.87 -6.78 -9.21
C PRO A 158 4.44 -6.91 -8.66
N ALA A 159 3.81 -5.81 -8.26
CA ALA A 159 2.50 -5.77 -7.62
C ALA A 159 1.37 -5.26 -8.55
N CYS A 160 1.72 -4.51 -9.59
CA CYS A 160 0.78 -3.83 -10.47
C CYS A 160 1.14 -4.03 -11.96
N ASP A 161 0.19 -3.74 -12.84
CA ASP A 161 0.49 -3.45 -14.23
C ASP A 161 0.95 -2.00 -14.37
N VAL A 162 2.14 -1.82 -14.95
CA VAL A 162 2.79 -0.52 -15.07
C VAL A 162 3.04 -0.21 -16.54
N ASN A 163 2.66 1.00 -16.96
CA ASN A 163 2.96 1.53 -18.28
C ASN A 163 3.67 2.88 -18.14
N ALA A 164 5.00 2.83 -18.23
CA ALA A 164 5.89 3.98 -18.12
C ALA A 164 6.24 4.61 -19.49
N LYS A 165 5.40 4.42 -20.52
CA LYS A 165 5.61 5.02 -21.86
C LYS A 165 5.19 6.49 -21.93
N TYR A 166 4.47 6.97 -20.94
CA TYR A 166 3.93 8.33 -20.88
C TYR A 166 4.75 9.20 -19.92
N ALA A 167 4.46 10.50 -19.91
CA ALA A 167 5.11 11.45 -19.00
C ALA A 167 4.85 11.09 -17.52
N ASP A 168 3.66 10.59 -17.21
CA ASP A 168 3.34 10.01 -15.91
C ASP A 168 3.30 8.48 -15.99
N VAL A 169 3.63 7.82 -14.88
CA VAL A 169 3.57 6.37 -14.74
C VAL A 169 2.09 5.98 -14.65
N LEU A 170 1.59 5.28 -15.66
CA LEU A 170 0.23 4.75 -15.58
C LEU A 170 0.26 3.40 -14.84
N VAL A 171 -0.62 3.24 -13.87
CA VAL A 171 -0.73 2.04 -13.05
C VAL A 171 -2.12 1.44 -13.13
N ARG A 172 -2.18 0.12 -13.07
CA ARG A 172 -3.43 -0.63 -13.00
C ARG A 172 -3.28 -1.76 -11.98
N PHE A 173 -4.31 -1.94 -11.15
CA PHE A 173 -4.37 -3.05 -10.21
C PHE A 173 -4.46 -4.39 -10.94
N ASP A 174 -3.56 -5.31 -10.62
CA ASP A 174 -3.57 -6.71 -11.06
C ASP A 174 -3.53 -7.59 -9.80
N GLU A 175 -4.63 -8.31 -9.55
CA GLU A 175 -4.81 -9.11 -8.35
C GLU A 175 -3.79 -10.25 -8.24
N ALA A 176 -3.45 -10.89 -9.36
CA ALA A 176 -2.52 -12.00 -9.39
C ALA A 176 -1.08 -11.53 -9.12
N LYS A 177 -0.69 -10.36 -9.62
CA LYS A 177 0.60 -9.72 -9.29
C LYS A 177 0.65 -9.28 -7.84
N ALA A 178 -0.38 -8.58 -7.35
CA ALA A 178 -0.46 -8.14 -5.96
C ALA A 178 -0.34 -9.33 -4.98
N LEU A 179 -1.08 -10.42 -5.23
CA LEU A 179 -0.98 -11.64 -4.40
C LEU A 179 0.42 -12.25 -4.41
N ARG A 180 1.05 -12.35 -5.59
CA ARG A 180 2.42 -12.90 -5.72
C ARG A 180 3.43 -12.05 -4.98
N TRP A 181 3.30 -10.72 -5.07
CA TRP A 181 4.14 -9.79 -4.34
C TRP A 181 3.93 -9.87 -2.83
N LEU A 182 2.69 -9.95 -2.34
CA LEU A 182 2.38 -10.11 -0.92
C LEU A 182 2.97 -11.42 -0.36
N ARG A 183 2.84 -12.53 -1.09
CA ARG A 183 3.48 -13.81 -0.72
C ARG A 183 5.01 -13.70 -0.65
N ALA A 184 5.62 -12.99 -1.60
CA ALA A 184 7.05 -12.72 -1.57
C ALA A 184 7.45 -11.87 -0.35
N LYS A 185 6.61 -10.91 0.08
CA LYS A 185 6.83 -10.15 1.32
C LYS A 185 6.73 -11.02 2.57
N VAL A 186 5.73 -11.90 2.66
CA VAL A 186 5.63 -12.88 3.75
C VAL A 186 6.90 -13.74 3.82
N ALA A 187 7.33 -14.30 2.69
CA ALA A 187 8.56 -15.10 2.62
C ALA A 187 9.81 -14.29 3.01
N GLN A 188 9.90 -13.02 2.63
CA GLN A 188 11.00 -12.13 3.04
C GLN A 188 10.99 -11.87 4.55
N ILE A 189 9.82 -11.64 5.15
CA ILE A 189 9.68 -11.47 6.60
C ILE A 189 10.14 -12.73 7.33
N GLN A 190 9.73 -13.90 6.85
CA GLN A 190 10.15 -15.19 7.41
C GLN A 190 11.66 -15.39 7.34
N ALA A 191 12.27 -15.10 6.17
CA ALA A 191 13.70 -15.27 5.97
C ALA A 191 14.55 -14.30 6.81
N ARG A 192 14.02 -13.13 7.15
CA ARG A 192 14.71 -12.11 7.95
C ARG A 192 14.42 -12.20 9.43
N ARG A 193 13.39 -12.95 9.83
CA ARG A 193 13.10 -13.16 11.24
C ARG A 193 14.33 -13.83 11.84
N PRO A 194 15.01 -13.22 12.83
CA PRO A 194 16.01 -13.97 13.56
C PRO A 194 15.32 -15.24 14.05
N PRO A 195 15.98 -16.42 14.04
CA PRO A 195 15.42 -17.58 14.69
C PRO A 195 15.08 -17.11 16.09
N LEU A 196 13.78 -16.97 16.38
CA LEU A 196 13.35 -16.64 17.71
C LEU A 196 14.01 -17.72 18.54
N LEU A 197 14.96 -17.32 19.37
CA LEU A 197 15.45 -18.18 20.42
C LEU A 197 14.23 -18.29 21.34
N VAL A 198 13.32 -19.20 20.98
CA VAL A 198 12.18 -19.63 21.77
C VAL A 198 12.81 -20.39 22.93
N GLY A 199 13.37 -19.61 23.85
CA GLY A 199 13.98 -20.02 25.09
C GLY A 199 13.36 -19.13 26.13
N ASP A 200 12.27 -19.62 26.70
CA ASP A 200 11.43 -19.02 27.75
C ASP A 200 12.19 -18.73 29.07
N GLU A 201 13.52 -18.84 29.10
CA GLU A 201 14.32 -18.64 30.32
C GLU A 201 15.64 -17.87 30.12
N ALA A 202 16.07 -17.60 28.89
CA ALA A 202 17.28 -16.81 28.68
C ALA A 202 16.87 -15.36 28.43
N ARG A 203 16.74 -14.58 29.52
CA ARG A 203 16.83 -13.12 29.47
C ARG A 203 18.04 -12.76 28.61
N THR A 204 17.75 -12.44 27.35
CA THR A 204 18.80 -12.13 26.40
C THR A 204 19.20 -10.71 26.72
N HIS A 205 20.27 -10.56 27.50
CA HIS A 205 21.03 -9.33 27.47
C HIS A 205 21.41 -9.11 26.01
N VAL A 206 20.72 -8.19 25.34
CA VAL A 206 21.20 -7.61 24.09
C VAL A 206 22.45 -6.84 24.49
N VAL A 207 23.58 -7.54 24.52
CA VAL A 207 24.88 -6.92 24.57
C VAL A 207 25.01 -6.24 23.21
N CYS A 208 24.79 -4.93 23.19
CA CYS A 208 25.17 -4.10 22.07
C CYS A 208 26.61 -4.46 21.74
N ALA A 209 26.85 -5.09 20.59
CA ALA A 209 28.17 -5.34 20.07
C ALA A 209 28.79 -4.01 19.61
N GLY A 210 29.10 -3.15 20.58
CA GLY A 210 30.19 -2.20 20.46
C GLY A 210 31.47 -2.98 20.66
N THR A 211 32.39 -2.85 19.71
CA THR A 211 33.78 -3.31 19.81
C THR A 211 34.39 -2.78 21.11
N LEU A 212 34.41 -3.60 22.16
CA LEU A 212 35.30 -3.45 23.29
C LEU A 212 36.34 -4.55 23.18
N ASP A 213 37.51 -4.12 22.75
CA ASP A 213 38.76 -4.85 22.85
C ASP A 213 38.99 -5.37 24.27
N GLU A 214 39.54 -6.58 24.31
CA GLU A 214 40.47 -7.10 25.30
C GLU A 214 40.22 -6.77 26.79
N HIS A 215 39.65 -7.74 27.53
CA HIS A 215 40.24 -8.35 28.73
C HIS A 215 39.22 -9.18 29.53
N ALA A 216 39.35 -10.52 29.49
CA ALA A 216 39.21 -11.41 30.67
C ALA A 216 39.35 -12.90 30.26
N PRO A 217 40.33 -13.64 30.82
CA PRO A 217 40.36 -15.10 30.75
C PRO A 217 39.83 -15.74 32.04
N ALA A 218 39.50 -17.03 31.91
CA ALA A 218 39.36 -18.04 32.96
C ALA A 218 38.04 -18.10 33.74
N LEU A 219 37.20 -19.10 33.41
CA LEU A 219 36.55 -20.03 34.35
C LEU A 219 35.76 -21.10 33.58
N ARG A 220 36.41 -22.21 33.24
CA ARG A 220 35.74 -23.50 32.99
C ARG A 220 36.60 -24.63 33.55
N ALA A 221 36.28 -25.04 34.76
CA ALA A 221 36.68 -26.32 35.32
C ALA A 221 35.44 -26.97 35.94
N GLY A 222 35.21 -28.24 35.59
CA GLY A 222 34.48 -29.20 36.42
C GLY A 222 32.97 -29.32 36.19
N ALA A 223 32.56 -30.38 35.52
CA ALA A 223 31.66 -31.39 36.10
C ALA A 223 31.37 -32.48 35.07
N GLY A 224 32.18 -33.55 35.11
CA GLY A 224 31.82 -34.83 34.51
C GLY A 224 30.78 -35.51 35.39
N GLY A 225 29.62 -35.82 34.81
CA GLY A 225 28.60 -36.66 35.41
C GLY A 225 28.29 -37.83 34.48
N ALA A 226 28.92 -38.98 34.75
CA ALA A 226 28.58 -40.24 34.12
C ALA A 226 27.23 -40.74 34.67
N GLY A 227 26.16 -40.49 33.92
CA GLY A 227 24.81 -40.99 34.19
C GLY A 227 24.54 -42.26 33.39
N THR A 228 24.27 -43.34 34.12
CA THR A 228 23.82 -44.68 33.74
C THR A 228 22.88 -44.74 32.53
N PHE A 229 23.29 -45.51 31.51
CA PHE A 229 22.46 -45.99 30.41
C PHE A 229 21.37 -46.93 30.97
N ALA A 230 20.14 -46.44 31.09
CA ALA A 230 18.97 -47.28 31.31
C ALA A 230 18.57 -47.95 29.99
N ALA A 231 18.38 -49.26 30.04
CA ALA A 231 18.03 -50.11 28.92
C ALA A 231 16.81 -49.57 28.16
N ARG A 232 17.00 -49.40 26.85
CA ARG A 232 15.97 -49.02 25.88
C ARG A 232 14.95 -50.16 25.83
N PRO A 233 13.67 -49.95 26.21
CA PRO A 233 12.66 -50.98 26.07
C PRO A 233 12.50 -51.27 24.58
N ASP A 234 12.51 -52.56 24.23
CA ASP A 234 12.26 -53.06 22.88
C ASP A 234 10.92 -52.50 22.39
N ALA A 235 11.02 -51.47 21.54
CA ALA A 235 9.88 -50.83 20.92
C ALA A 235 9.28 -51.79 19.89
N SER A 236 8.24 -52.50 20.34
CA SER A 236 7.37 -53.28 19.49
C SER A 236 6.70 -52.39 18.44
N GLY A 237 6.91 -52.73 17.17
CA GLY A 237 5.90 -52.71 16.09
C GLY A 237 5.04 -51.48 15.82
N ALA A 238 5.28 -50.30 16.39
CA ALA A 238 4.58 -49.09 15.99
C ALA A 238 4.98 -48.73 14.56
N ALA A 239 4.05 -48.90 13.63
CA ALA A 239 4.28 -48.82 12.20
C ALA A 239 5.03 -47.52 11.83
N PRO A 240 6.11 -47.59 11.04
CA PRO A 240 6.91 -46.42 10.64
C PRO A 240 6.07 -45.29 10.02
N ASP A 241 4.89 -45.62 9.50
CA ASP A 241 3.92 -44.69 8.93
C ASP A 241 3.30 -43.73 9.97
N ALA A 242 3.04 -44.18 11.20
CA ALA A 242 2.45 -43.33 12.24
C ALA A 242 3.45 -42.29 12.77
N ALA A 243 4.72 -42.69 12.94
CA ALA A 243 5.79 -41.77 13.33
C ALA A 243 6.11 -40.75 12.22
N ARG A 244 6.03 -41.16 10.95
CA ARG A 244 6.15 -40.26 9.81
C ARG A 244 5.00 -39.26 9.73
N ALA A 245 3.75 -39.72 9.86
CA ALA A 245 2.56 -38.85 9.86
C ALA A 245 2.60 -37.82 11.00
N ALA A 246 3.01 -38.23 12.21
CA ALA A 246 3.17 -37.31 13.34
C ALA A 246 4.26 -36.25 13.08
N ARG A 247 5.39 -36.62 12.48
CA ARG A 247 6.44 -35.68 12.10
C ARG A 247 5.98 -34.70 11.02
N GLU A 248 5.30 -35.18 9.98
CA GLU A 248 4.73 -34.34 8.92
C GLU A 248 3.68 -33.37 9.48
N ALA A 249 2.85 -33.80 10.43
CA ALA A 249 1.89 -32.94 11.12
C ALA A 249 2.57 -31.84 11.96
N VAL A 250 3.63 -32.17 12.70
CA VAL A 250 4.40 -31.18 13.50
C VAL A 250 5.10 -30.17 12.58
N ILE A 251 5.67 -30.62 11.46
CA ILE A 251 6.29 -29.73 10.46
C ILE A 251 5.23 -28.80 9.85
N GLY A 252 4.06 -29.33 9.48
CA GLY A 252 2.95 -28.54 8.97
C GLY A 252 2.43 -27.50 9.96
N ALA A 253 2.29 -27.87 11.23
CA ALA A 253 1.87 -26.96 12.30
C ALA A 253 2.90 -25.82 12.52
N ARG A 254 4.20 -26.13 12.51
CA ARG A 254 5.26 -25.12 12.63
C ARG A 254 5.28 -24.16 11.45
N ALA A 255 5.11 -24.67 10.22
CA ALA A 255 5.00 -23.83 9.04
C ALA A 255 3.81 -22.88 9.14
N ALA A 256 2.65 -23.38 9.57
CA ALA A 256 1.44 -22.57 9.75
C ALA A 256 1.62 -21.45 10.79
N VAL A 257 2.30 -21.71 11.92
CA VAL A 257 2.60 -20.67 12.92
C VAL A 257 3.57 -19.62 12.37
N SER A 258 4.58 -20.05 11.60
CA SER A 258 5.51 -19.13 10.94
C SER A 258 4.83 -18.26 9.89
N ASP A 259 3.90 -18.82 9.12
CA ASP A 259 3.08 -18.09 8.15
C ASP A 259 2.17 -17.07 8.84
N LEU A 260 1.44 -17.49 9.89
CA LEU A 260 0.51 -16.64 10.63
C LEU A 260 1.21 -15.42 11.24
N SER A 261 2.35 -15.63 11.89
CA SER A 261 3.10 -14.55 12.52
C SER A 261 3.76 -13.59 11.50
N ALA A 262 4.21 -14.10 10.35
CA ALA A 262 4.69 -13.23 9.27
C ALA A 262 3.54 -12.44 8.61
N LEU A 263 2.36 -13.04 8.50
CA LEU A 263 1.14 -12.36 8.06
C LEU A 263 0.68 -11.29 9.05
N ALA A 264 0.81 -11.53 10.35
CA ALA A 264 0.50 -10.55 11.40
C ALA A 264 1.38 -9.29 11.26
N LEU A 265 2.69 -9.45 11.02
CA LEU A 265 3.59 -8.32 10.74
C LEU A 265 3.22 -7.58 9.44
N LEU A 266 2.84 -8.32 8.39
CA LEU A 266 2.39 -7.70 7.14
C LEU A 266 1.06 -6.95 7.32
N ALA A 267 0.17 -7.46 8.18
CA ALA A 267 -1.16 -6.90 8.44
C ALA A 267 -1.09 -5.48 9.01
N GLU A 268 0.02 -5.09 9.65
CA GLU A 268 0.25 -3.72 10.10
C GLU A 268 0.34 -2.72 8.93
N TYR A 269 0.78 -3.17 7.75
CA TYR A 269 1.05 -2.30 6.60
C TYR A 269 0.04 -2.43 5.45
N VAL A 270 -0.92 -3.35 5.55
CA VAL A 270 -1.90 -3.57 4.47
C VAL A 270 -3.33 -3.40 4.95
N ARG A 271 -4.18 -2.87 4.06
CA ARG A 271 -5.63 -2.82 4.27
C ARG A 271 -6.22 -4.21 4.31
N ASP A 272 -7.41 -4.34 4.91
CA ASP A 272 -8.08 -5.63 5.07
C ASP A 272 -8.40 -6.32 3.73
N ASP A 273 -8.68 -5.59 2.65
CA ASP A 273 -8.90 -6.19 1.33
C ASP A 273 -7.65 -6.89 0.79
N ALA A 274 -6.49 -6.27 0.98
CA ALA A 274 -5.19 -6.83 0.59
C ALA A 274 -4.80 -7.99 1.52
N LEU A 275 -5.10 -7.85 2.81
CA LEU A 275 -4.86 -8.90 3.81
C LEU A 275 -5.73 -10.13 3.53
N GLN A 276 -7.00 -9.93 3.19
CA GLN A 276 -7.93 -10.98 2.80
C GLN A 276 -7.41 -11.76 1.59
N LEU A 277 -6.89 -11.06 0.58
CA LEU A 277 -6.31 -11.67 -0.62
C LEU A 277 -5.16 -12.63 -0.26
N VAL A 278 -4.22 -12.19 0.57
CA VAL A 278 -3.08 -13.04 0.96
C VAL A 278 -3.48 -14.12 1.97
N ALA A 279 -4.32 -13.82 2.96
CA ALA A 279 -4.76 -14.76 4.00
C ALA A 279 -5.52 -15.96 3.42
N GLN A 280 -6.45 -15.72 2.49
CA GLN A 280 -7.17 -16.79 1.77
C GLN A 280 -6.20 -17.74 1.06
N SER A 281 -5.09 -17.20 0.58
CA SER A 281 -4.07 -17.95 -0.13
C SER A 281 -3.29 -18.93 0.77
N TYR A 282 -3.40 -18.78 2.10
CA TYR A 282 -2.89 -19.66 3.16
C TYR A 282 -4.01 -20.44 3.88
N GLY A 283 -5.27 -20.32 3.44
CA GLY A 283 -6.41 -20.94 4.13
C GLY A 283 -6.76 -20.28 5.48
N LEU A 284 -6.39 -19.01 5.67
CA LEU A 284 -6.64 -18.23 6.88
C LEU A 284 -7.70 -17.14 6.63
N SER A 285 -8.40 -16.77 7.70
CA SER A 285 -9.27 -15.58 7.72
C SER A 285 -8.51 -14.34 8.21
N VAL A 286 -8.94 -13.15 7.80
CA VAL A 286 -8.41 -11.89 8.33
C VAL A 286 -8.53 -11.81 9.85
N ALA A 287 -9.63 -12.32 10.43
CA ALA A 287 -9.82 -12.34 11.88
C ALA A 287 -8.74 -13.15 12.61
N GLN A 288 -8.34 -14.31 12.07
CA GLN A 288 -7.24 -15.10 12.64
C GLN A 288 -5.90 -14.35 12.58
N VAL A 289 -5.60 -13.72 11.42
CA VAL A 289 -4.36 -12.94 11.28
C VAL A 289 -4.34 -11.72 12.20
N ARG A 290 -5.48 -11.06 12.38
CA ARG A 290 -5.62 -9.91 13.29
C ARG A 290 -5.56 -10.32 14.76
N ALA A 291 -6.11 -11.48 15.12
CA ALA A 291 -5.99 -12.01 16.47
C ALA A 291 -4.53 -12.23 16.85
N GLU A 292 -3.74 -12.84 15.95
CA GLU A 292 -2.29 -12.97 16.11
C GLU A 292 -1.58 -11.61 16.22
N ALA A 293 -1.94 -10.64 15.36
CA ALA A 293 -1.35 -9.31 15.38
C ALA A 293 -1.70 -8.50 16.64
N ALA A 294 -2.85 -8.78 17.26
CA ALA A 294 -3.32 -8.12 18.47
C ALA A 294 -2.69 -8.69 19.74
N GLU A 295 -2.08 -9.87 19.69
CA GLU A 295 -1.30 -10.37 20.81
C GLU A 295 -0.15 -9.38 21.08
N PRO A 296 -0.06 -8.79 22.28
CA PRO A 296 0.93 -7.78 22.59
C PRO A 296 2.30 -8.40 22.44
N THR A 297 2.94 -8.13 21.30
CA THR A 297 4.33 -8.49 21.10
C THR A 297 5.09 -7.59 22.07
N PRO A 298 5.80 -8.14 23.07
CA PRO A 298 6.42 -7.34 24.14
C PRO A 298 7.47 -6.33 23.65
N HIS A 299 7.72 -6.26 22.33
CA HIS A 299 8.76 -5.48 21.69
C HIS A 299 8.30 -4.71 20.44
N ALA A 300 7.01 -4.72 20.06
CA ALA A 300 6.55 -3.94 18.91
C ALA A 300 6.27 -2.49 19.34
N PRO A 301 7.08 -1.49 18.91
CA PRO A 301 6.80 -0.10 19.22
C PRO A 301 5.50 0.31 18.53
N PRO A 302 4.60 1.06 19.19
CA PRO A 302 3.41 1.58 18.54
C PRO A 302 3.83 2.50 17.38
N CYS A 303 3.20 2.31 16.21
CA CYS A 303 3.33 3.24 15.10
C CYS A 303 2.94 4.65 15.60
N LEU A 304 3.75 5.66 15.29
CA LEU A 304 3.44 7.05 15.61
C LEU A 304 2.31 7.54 14.69
N ALA A 305 1.07 7.18 15.02
CA ALA A 305 -0.06 8.00 14.65
C ALA A 305 0.02 9.26 15.54
N PRO A 306 0.32 10.46 15.01
CA PRO A 306 0.09 11.68 15.75
C PRO A 306 -1.37 11.69 16.19
N ARG A 307 -1.61 11.50 17.50
CA ARG A 307 -2.83 12.01 18.12
C ARG A 307 -2.72 13.51 18.05
N VAL A 308 -3.07 14.10 16.90
CA VAL A 308 -3.36 15.52 16.84
C VAL A 308 -4.49 15.70 17.84
N PRO A 309 -4.29 16.46 18.94
CA PRO A 309 -5.40 16.74 19.83
C PRO A 309 -6.46 17.41 18.95
N ARG A 310 -7.59 16.72 18.79
CA ARG A 310 -8.80 17.32 18.25
C ARG A 310 -9.16 18.38 19.26
N GLU A 311 -8.66 19.59 19.06
CA GLU A 311 -9.04 20.74 19.87
C GLU A 311 -10.56 20.71 19.97
N ALA A 312 -11.02 20.71 21.23
CA ALA A 312 -12.43 20.77 21.54
C ALA A 312 -12.97 22.06 20.91
N ALA A 313 -13.55 21.94 19.73
CA ALA A 313 -14.47 22.92 19.20
C ALA A 313 -15.58 23.03 20.24
N GLY A 314 -15.51 24.09 21.04
CA GLY A 314 -16.52 24.41 22.01
C GLY A 314 -17.88 24.42 21.33
N GLU A 315 -18.81 23.66 21.89
CA GLU A 315 -20.23 23.80 21.64
C GLU A 315 -20.65 25.21 22.06
N THR A 316 -20.65 26.15 21.11
CA THR A 316 -21.55 27.30 21.17
C THR A 316 -22.69 27.02 20.21
N GLY A 317 -23.89 26.88 20.78
CA GLY A 317 -25.14 26.68 20.05
C GLY A 317 -25.48 27.83 19.08
N PRO A 318 -26.49 27.62 18.24
CA PRO A 318 -26.74 28.46 17.08
C PRO A 318 -27.51 29.72 17.49
N ASP A 319 -26.92 30.88 17.25
CA ASP A 319 -27.69 32.10 17.01
C ASP A 319 -27.71 32.39 15.52
N GLU A 320 -28.92 32.63 15.04
CA GLU A 320 -29.28 32.89 13.66
C GLU A 320 -28.69 34.22 13.13
N ALA A 321 -28.61 34.25 11.80
CA ALA A 321 -28.59 35.43 10.93
C ALA A 321 -27.22 36.03 10.54
N SER A 322 -27.14 36.32 9.25
CA SER A 322 -26.16 37.19 8.59
C SER A 322 -24.77 36.58 8.28
N CYS A 323 -24.71 35.76 7.23
CA CYS A 323 -23.71 35.86 6.13
C CYS A 323 -23.94 34.72 5.11
N ALA A 324 -25.07 34.77 4.40
CA ALA A 324 -25.33 33.88 3.26
C ALA A 324 -26.08 34.65 2.17
N ALA A 325 -25.41 35.64 1.57
CA ALA A 325 -25.88 36.32 0.37
C ALA A 325 -24.71 37.05 -0.31
N ALA A 326 -23.89 36.31 -1.08
CA ALA A 326 -22.99 36.95 -2.05
C ALA A 326 -22.56 36.04 -3.23
N ASP A 327 -22.45 34.72 -3.08
CA ASP A 327 -21.77 33.91 -4.13
C ASP A 327 -22.65 32.89 -4.86
N ALA A 328 -23.93 33.21 -5.12
CA ALA A 328 -24.85 32.31 -5.84
C ALA A 328 -25.60 32.97 -7.03
N ALA A 329 -25.12 34.10 -7.55
CA ALA A 329 -25.80 34.83 -8.63
C ALA A 329 -25.10 34.78 -10.01
N ASP A 330 -23.81 34.42 -10.10
CA ASP A 330 -23.06 34.50 -11.38
C ASP A 330 -22.97 33.20 -12.20
N ALA A 331 -23.49 32.07 -11.70
CA ALA A 331 -23.39 30.79 -12.42
C ALA A 331 -24.59 30.45 -13.31
N ALA A 332 -25.67 31.24 -13.31
CA ALA A 332 -26.90 30.93 -14.05
C ALA A 332 -27.10 31.77 -15.35
N ALA A 333 -26.28 32.79 -15.59
CA ALA A 333 -26.43 33.69 -16.74
C ALA A 333 -25.63 33.26 -18.01
N ALA A 334 -24.73 32.28 -17.91
CA ALA A 334 -23.85 31.88 -19.02
C ALA A 334 -24.40 30.74 -19.91
N ALA A 335 -25.55 30.15 -19.58
CA ALA A 335 -26.09 28.98 -20.30
C ALA A 335 -27.22 29.29 -21.30
N ALA A 336 -27.64 30.56 -21.44
CA ALA A 336 -28.79 30.92 -22.28
C ALA A 336 -28.43 31.53 -23.65
N ASP A 337 -27.15 31.82 -23.95
CA ASP A 337 -26.75 32.58 -25.15
C ASP A 337 -26.09 31.75 -26.26
N ALA A 338 -26.13 30.41 -26.16
CA ALA A 338 -25.56 29.50 -27.17
C ALA A 338 -26.62 28.78 -28.03
N ALA A 339 -27.90 29.15 -27.93
CA ALA A 339 -29.00 28.50 -28.67
C ALA A 339 -29.64 29.38 -29.77
N ARG A 340 -29.06 30.54 -30.11
CA ARG A 340 -29.67 31.49 -31.05
C ARG A 340 -28.73 31.95 -32.17
N ALA A 341 -28.10 31.00 -32.87
CA ALA A 341 -27.48 31.30 -34.17
C ALA A 341 -27.33 30.04 -35.03
N LYS A 342 -28.40 29.67 -35.78
CA LYS A 342 -28.34 29.03 -37.11
C LYS A 342 -29.74 28.68 -37.61
N VAL A 343 -30.44 29.68 -38.13
CA VAL A 343 -31.51 29.52 -39.11
C VAL A 343 -31.07 30.30 -40.34
N GLY A 344 -30.88 29.61 -41.46
CA GLY A 344 -30.36 30.24 -42.68
C GLY A 344 -30.32 29.29 -43.88
N SER A 345 -31.48 29.15 -44.52
CA SER A 345 -31.75 28.97 -45.95
C SER A 345 -30.89 28.03 -46.83
N ALA A 346 -31.58 27.07 -47.44
CA ALA A 346 -31.19 26.40 -48.69
C ALA A 346 -31.15 27.39 -49.87
N PRO A 347 -30.52 27.01 -51.01
CA PRO A 347 -31.34 26.76 -52.19
C PRO A 347 -30.93 25.53 -53.02
N ALA A 348 -31.90 25.10 -53.83
CA ALA A 348 -31.89 23.97 -54.74
C ALA A 348 -30.93 24.13 -55.94
N GLY A 349 -30.46 23.00 -56.47
CA GLY A 349 -29.69 22.92 -57.71
C GLY A 349 -29.70 21.50 -58.26
N ALA A 350 -30.09 21.35 -59.52
CA ALA A 350 -30.55 20.14 -60.17
C ALA A 350 -29.45 19.24 -60.80
N ALA A 351 -29.85 17.97 -60.97
CA ALA A 351 -29.64 17.08 -62.12
C ALA A 351 -28.25 16.54 -62.52
N ALA A 352 -28.28 15.22 -62.80
CA ALA A 352 -27.75 14.52 -63.97
C ALA A 352 -26.77 13.36 -63.69
N GLY A 353 -27.33 12.14 -63.74
CA GLY A 353 -26.92 11.01 -64.57
C GLY A 353 -25.46 10.54 -64.62
N SER A 354 -25.23 9.26 -64.32
CA SER A 354 -24.78 8.29 -65.33
C SER A 354 -24.67 6.88 -64.76
N ALA A 355 -25.15 5.92 -65.56
CA ALA A 355 -25.15 4.49 -65.36
C ALA A 355 -23.75 3.86 -65.36
N ARG A 356 -23.58 2.68 -64.73
CA ARG A 356 -23.32 1.38 -65.39
C ARG A 356 -23.04 0.23 -64.37
N PRO A 357 -23.10 -1.05 -64.80
CA PRO A 357 -23.75 -2.12 -64.03
C PRO A 357 -22.91 -3.37 -63.72
N PHE A 358 -23.58 -4.35 -63.10
CA PHE A 358 -23.36 -5.81 -63.07
C PHE A 358 -22.20 -6.42 -62.25
N GLY A 359 -22.55 -7.46 -61.47
CA GLY A 359 -21.62 -8.37 -60.82
C GLY A 359 -22.29 -9.27 -59.77
N THR A 360 -23.02 -10.28 -60.23
CA THR A 360 -23.77 -11.30 -59.48
C THR A 360 -22.88 -12.33 -58.77
N GLY A 361 -23.32 -12.84 -57.60
CA GLY A 361 -22.80 -14.05 -56.98
C GLY A 361 -23.66 -14.50 -55.79
N ASN A 362 -24.27 -15.69 -55.90
CA ASN A 362 -25.36 -16.23 -55.08
C ASN A 362 -24.93 -17.07 -53.85
N ALA A 363 -25.87 -17.15 -52.89
CA ALA A 363 -26.22 -18.25 -51.96
C ALA A 363 -25.54 -18.39 -50.56
N PRO A 364 -26.20 -19.02 -49.55
CA PRO A 364 -27.64 -19.12 -49.27
C PRO A 364 -28.06 -18.74 -47.82
N ALA A 365 -29.31 -18.27 -47.75
CA ALA A 365 -30.30 -18.23 -46.67
C ALA A 365 -29.92 -18.64 -45.22
N ALA A 366 -29.77 -17.63 -44.35
CA ALA A 366 -30.06 -17.74 -42.92
C ALA A 366 -31.25 -16.83 -42.57
N LYS A 367 -32.29 -17.40 -41.95
CA LYS A 367 -33.52 -16.71 -41.53
C LYS A 367 -33.18 -15.59 -40.53
N LYS A 368 -33.42 -14.33 -40.89
CA LYS A 368 -33.27 -13.18 -39.99
C LYS A 368 -34.62 -12.80 -39.36
N ALA A 369 -34.59 -12.63 -38.04
CA ALA A 369 -35.65 -12.04 -37.25
C ALA A 369 -35.89 -10.57 -37.65
N ARG A 370 -37.17 -10.19 -37.67
CA ARG A 370 -37.66 -8.86 -38.03
C ARG A 370 -37.40 -7.90 -36.86
N VAL A 371 -36.50 -6.93 -37.05
CA VAL A 371 -36.24 -5.83 -36.11
C VAL A 371 -36.63 -4.52 -36.78
N ALA A 372 -37.35 -3.67 -36.04
CA ALA A 372 -37.92 -2.40 -36.49
C ALA A 372 -36.84 -1.35 -36.87
N PRO A 373 -37.10 -0.46 -37.85
CA PRO A 373 -36.14 0.54 -38.28
C PRO A 373 -36.33 1.85 -37.51
N ALA A 374 -35.59 2.03 -36.43
CA ALA A 374 -35.30 3.35 -35.88
C ALA A 374 -33.97 3.28 -35.15
N ILE A 375 -33.09 4.27 -35.40
CA ILE A 375 -31.78 4.48 -34.76
C ILE A 375 -30.63 3.70 -35.41
N ALA A 376 -30.18 4.17 -36.58
CA ALA A 376 -28.84 3.90 -37.10
C ALA A 376 -28.40 5.05 -38.03
N ALA A 377 -28.11 6.21 -37.45
CA ALA A 377 -27.52 7.34 -38.17
C ALA A 377 -26.65 8.19 -37.24
N LEU A 378 -25.56 7.62 -36.72
CA LEU A 378 -24.50 8.40 -36.05
C LEU A 378 -23.21 7.59 -35.97
N ALA A 379 -22.59 7.34 -37.13
CA ALA A 379 -21.18 6.93 -37.22
C ALA A 379 -20.75 6.99 -38.69
N LYS A 380 -20.27 8.15 -39.13
CA LYS A 380 -19.36 8.36 -40.28
C LYS A 380 -19.13 9.85 -40.47
N THR A 381 -18.58 10.51 -39.45
CA THR A 381 -17.95 11.82 -39.59
C THR A 381 -16.52 11.62 -40.07
N ASP A 382 -16.37 11.82 -41.38
CA ASP A 382 -15.40 12.73 -41.98
C ASP A 382 -13.92 12.65 -41.54
N VAL A 383 -13.13 11.85 -42.25
CA VAL A 383 -11.65 11.82 -42.19
C VAL A 383 -11.04 12.38 -43.49
N ARG A 384 -11.79 13.15 -44.30
CA ARG A 384 -11.31 13.57 -45.64
C ARG A 384 -10.70 14.97 -45.73
N ARG A 385 -10.33 15.60 -44.59
CA ARG A 385 -9.66 16.92 -44.56
C ARG A 385 -8.45 17.02 -43.61
N MET A 386 -7.71 15.94 -43.35
CA MET A 386 -6.38 16.08 -42.74
C MET A 386 -5.35 16.45 -43.82
N GLN A 387 -4.75 17.64 -43.69
CA GLN A 387 -3.59 18.02 -44.50
C GLN A 387 -2.37 17.17 -44.11
N PRO A 388 -1.55 16.73 -45.08
CA PRO A 388 -0.32 16.01 -44.79
C PRO A 388 0.71 16.96 -44.15
N LEU A 389 1.09 16.67 -42.90
CA LEU A 389 2.24 17.29 -42.25
C LEU A 389 3.52 16.80 -42.95
N THR A 390 4.13 17.67 -43.74
CA THR A 390 5.42 17.42 -44.38
C THR A 390 6.54 17.43 -43.34
N SER A 391 7.16 16.26 -43.20
CA SER A 391 8.56 15.98 -42.82
C SER A 391 9.44 17.15 -42.37
N PHE A 392 9.71 17.23 -41.06
CA PHE A 392 10.90 17.87 -40.49
C PHE A 392 11.85 16.79 -39.95
N PHE A 393 12.50 16.07 -40.86
CA PHE A 393 13.74 15.35 -40.57
C PHE A 393 14.73 15.65 -41.69
N ALA A 394 15.34 16.84 -41.61
CA ALA A 394 16.57 17.11 -42.31
C ALA A 394 17.73 16.70 -41.40
N LYS A 395 18.43 15.64 -41.81
CA LYS A 395 19.78 15.27 -41.38
C LYS A 395 20.72 16.46 -41.54
N LYS A 396 21.47 16.78 -40.50
CA LYS A 396 22.93 17.00 -40.57
C LYS A 396 23.56 16.73 -39.23
#